data_AF-A0A7W7PG52-F1
#
_entry.id   AF-A0A7W7PG52-F1
#
_cell.length_a   1.000
_cell.length_b   1.000
_cell.length_c   1.000
_cell.angle_alpha   90.00
_cell.angle_beta   90.00
_cell.angle_gamma   90.00
#
_symmetry.space_group_name_H-M   'P 1'
#
loop_
_entity.id
_entity.type
_entity.pdbx_description
1 polymer ?
#
loop_
_entity_poly.entity_id
_entity_poly.type
_entity_poly.pdbx_seq_one_letter_code
_entity_poly.pdbx_strand_id
1 'polypeptide(L)'
;MKADPDGDKQELADLPGKAKVSPRDAAATALGRTKGTVTSVELDETDADAVIWSVDVMTTGDWNKTTFDVDAAHRRILREHVDRG
;
A
#
# COMPACT_ATOMS: atom_id res chain seq x y z
N MET A 1 -3.43 -13.87 -25.28
CA MET A 1 -4.16 -12.87 -24.48
C MET A 1 -3.41 -11.55 -24.63
N LYS A 2 -4.00 -10.52 -25.22
CA LYS A 2 -3.46 -9.16 -25.14
C LYS A 2 -3.86 -8.66 -23.75
N ALA A 3 -2.91 -8.10 -22.99
CA ALA A 3 -3.26 -7.27 -21.84
C ALA A 3 -3.74 -5.95 -22.44
N ASP A 4 -5.01 -5.61 -22.24
CA ASP A 4 -5.60 -4.36 -22.66
C ASP A 4 -5.27 -3.30 -21.60
N PRO A 5 -4.28 -2.41 -21.82
CA PRO A 5 -3.76 -1.50 -20.79
C PRO A 5 -4.76 -0.41 -20.35
N ASP A 6 -5.95 -0.40 -20.93
CA ASP A 6 -7.02 0.56 -20.68
C ASP A 6 -8.01 0.07 -19.61
N GLY A 7 -8.11 -1.25 -19.40
CA GLY A 7 -8.96 -1.83 -18.35
C GLY A 7 -8.42 -1.57 -16.94
N ASP A 8 -7.14 -1.87 -16.73
CA ASP A 8 -6.47 -1.70 -15.43
C ASP A 8 -6.51 -0.24 -14.94
N LYS A 9 -6.40 0.72 -15.87
CA LYS A 9 -6.46 2.16 -15.54
C LYS A 9 -7.85 2.63 -15.10
N GLN A 10 -8.91 2.03 -15.64
CA GLN A 10 -10.29 2.37 -15.24
C GLN A 10 -10.59 1.82 -13.85
N GLU A 11 -10.13 0.60 -13.55
CA GLU A 11 -10.31 -0.03 -12.23
C GLU A 11 -9.65 0.80 -11.11
N LEU A 12 -8.41 1.26 -11.36
CA LEU A 12 -7.69 2.17 -10.44
C LEU A 12 -8.39 3.52 -10.24
N ALA A 13 -9.16 4.01 -11.22
CA ALA A 13 -9.83 5.31 -11.13
C ALA A 13 -11.05 5.30 -10.20
N ASP A 14 -11.66 4.13 -9.99
CA ASP A 14 -12.81 3.95 -9.10
C ASP A 14 -12.40 3.68 -7.65
N LEU A 15 -11.16 3.27 -7.42
CA LEU A 15 -10.63 2.94 -6.10
C LEU A 15 -10.70 4.05 -5.06
N PRO A 16 -10.42 5.33 -5.39
CA PRO A 16 -10.48 6.41 -4.40
C PRO A 16 -11.84 6.53 -3.72
N GLY A 17 -12.93 6.16 -4.41
CA GLY A 17 -14.29 6.17 -3.85
C GLY A 17 -14.54 5.04 -2.84
N LYS A 18 -13.75 3.97 -2.88
CA LYS A 18 -13.87 2.80 -1.98
C LYS A 18 -13.06 2.97 -0.68
N ALA A 19 -12.01 3.79 -0.70
CA ALA A 19 -11.12 4.01 0.43
C ALA A 19 -11.73 4.94 1.50
N LYS A 20 -11.81 4.47 2.75
CA LYS A 20 -12.22 5.28 3.92
C LYS A 20 -11.04 5.80 4.72
N VAL A 21 -9.91 5.09 4.64
CA VAL A 21 -8.65 5.45 5.27
C VAL A 21 -7.88 6.38 4.32
N SER A 22 -7.35 7.47 4.86
CA SER A 22 -6.53 8.39 4.08
C SER A 22 -5.12 7.81 3.81
N PRO A 23 -4.43 8.21 2.73
CA PRO A 23 -3.06 7.80 2.49
C PRO A 23 -2.12 8.18 3.66
N ARG A 24 -2.37 9.34 4.28
CA ARG A 24 -1.62 9.80 5.46
C ARG A 24 -1.83 8.90 6.68
N ASP A 25 -3.05 8.42 6.90
CA ASP A 25 -3.34 7.50 8.01
C ASP A 25 -2.72 6.13 7.81
N ALA A 26 -2.70 5.63 6.57
CA ALA A 26 -2.00 4.40 6.21
C ALA A 26 -0.48 4.55 6.45
N ALA A 27 0.12 5.63 5.97
CA ALA A 27 1.54 5.95 6.21
C ALA A 27 1.87 6.03 7.71
N ALA A 28 1.03 6.69 8.52
CA ALA A 28 1.21 6.76 9.96
C ALA A 28 1.08 5.38 10.63
N THR A 29 0.22 4.50 10.10
CA THR A 29 0.06 3.12 10.59
C THR A 29 1.33 2.32 10.34
N ALA A 30 1.90 2.40 9.14
CA ALA A 30 3.17 1.75 8.78
C ALA A 30 4.35 2.28 9.64
N LEU A 31 4.46 3.59 9.83
CA LEU A 31 5.49 4.22 10.69
C LEU A 31 5.31 3.92 12.20
N GLY A 32 4.10 3.58 12.60
CA GLY A 32 3.80 3.03 13.92
C GLY A 32 4.40 1.64 14.11
N ARG A 33 4.42 0.84 13.04
CA ARG A 33 4.95 -0.53 13.02
C ARG A 33 6.46 -0.59 12.85
N THR A 34 7.00 0.15 11.89
CA THR A 34 8.43 0.19 11.56
C THR A 34 8.92 1.62 11.48
N LYS A 35 10.01 1.94 12.18
CA LYS A 35 10.64 3.26 12.12
C LYS A 35 11.45 3.40 10.84
N GLY A 36 11.29 4.53 10.17
CA GLY A 36 11.97 4.79 8.90
C GLY A 36 11.36 5.98 8.16
N THR A 37 11.62 6.02 6.87
CA THR A 37 11.10 7.03 5.95
C THR A 37 10.11 6.37 4.99
N VAL A 38 8.90 6.91 4.88
CA VAL A 38 7.94 6.47 3.86
C VAL A 38 8.43 6.94 2.49
N THR A 39 8.60 6.01 1.56
CA THR A 39 9.09 6.28 0.19
C THR A 39 8.00 6.17 -0.87
N SER A 40 6.93 5.41 -0.61
CA SER A 40 5.75 5.32 -1.47
C SER A 40 4.48 5.11 -0.65
N VAL A 41 3.35 5.62 -1.16
CA VAL A 41 1.99 5.34 -0.68
C VAL A 41 1.08 5.27 -1.90
N GLU A 42 0.65 4.06 -2.24
CA GLU A 42 -0.14 3.78 -3.45
C GLU A 42 -1.45 3.08 -3.08
N LEU A 43 -2.54 3.45 -3.76
CA LEU A 43 -3.83 2.79 -3.62
C LEU A 43 -3.87 1.64 -4.62
N ASP A 44 -4.17 0.44 -4.14
CA ASP A 44 -4.10 -0.78 -4.94
C ASP A 44 -5.22 -1.76 -4.58
N GLU A 45 -5.44 -2.76 -5.43
CA GLU A 45 -6.34 -3.89 -5.18
C GLU A 45 -5.51 -5.18 -5.09
N THR A 46 -5.77 -5.97 -4.04
CA THR A 46 -5.21 -7.33 -3.98
C THR A 46 -5.89 -8.23 -5.01
N ASP A 47 -5.29 -9.39 -5.31
CA ASP A 47 -5.92 -10.44 -6.15
C ASP A 47 -7.31 -10.93 -5.64
N ALA A 48 -7.69 -10.58 -4.41
CA ALA A 48 -8.98 -10.89 -3.80
C ALA A 48 -9.95 -9.67 -3.75
N ASP A 49 -9.75 -8.68 -4.63
CA ASP A 49 -10.55 -7.44 -4.76
C ASP A 49 -10.62 -6.57 -3.49
N ALA A 50 -9.69 -6.77 -2.55
CA ALA A 50 -9.57 -5.92 -1.37
C ALA A 50 -8.76 -4.66 -1.70
N VAL A 51 -9.34 -3.49 -1.41
CA VAL A 51 -8.67 -2.20 -1.57
C VAL A 51 -7.71 -1.95 -0.42
N ILE A 52 -6.45 -1.65 -0.75
CA ILE A 52 -5.37 -1.43 0.20
C ILE A 52 -4.58 -0.16 -0.11
N TRP A 53 -3.93 0.37 0.91
CA TRP A 53 -2.79 1.25 0.75
C TRP A 53 -1.51 0.42 0.84
N SER A 54 -0.76 0.32 -0.26
CA SER A 54 0.61 -0.19 -0.27
C SER A 54 1.55 0.91 0.19
N VAL A 55 2.22 0.71 1.32
CA VAL A 55 3.12 1.68 1.94
C VAL A 55 4.52 1.11 2.02
N ASP A 56 5.45 1.74 1.32
CA ASP A 56 6.87 1.41 1.41
C ASP A 56 7.55 2.26 2.47
N VAL A 57 8.19 1.60 3.44
CA VAL A 57 9.01 2.23 4.49
C VAL A 57 10.45 1.76 4.35
N MET A 58 11.36 2.70 4.19
CA MET A 58 12.79 2.48 4.21
C MET A 58 13.33 2.59 5.64
N THR A 59 13.88 1.52 6.19
CA THR A 59 14.43 1.52 7.55
C THR A 59 15.74 2.31 7.62
N THR A 60 15.87 3.13 8.67
CA THR A 60 17.09 3.92 8.88
C THR A 60 18.20 3.04 9.45
N GLY A 61 19.31 2.92 8.73
CA GLY A 61 20.54 2.25 9.19
C GLY A 61 20.92 1.06 8.33
N ASP A 62 19.96 0.18 8.03
CA ASP A 62 20.14 -1.01 7.18
C ASP A 62 19.54 -0.84 5.77
N TRP A 63 18.77 0.23 5.53
CA TRP A 63 18.17 0.56 4.22
C TRP A 63 17.37 -0.59 3.61
N ASN A 64 16.74 -1.40 4.46
CA ASN A 64 15.79 -2.41 4.01
C ASN A 64 14.47 -1.72 3.68
N LYS A 65 13.83 -2.15 2.59
CA LYS A 65 12.48 -1.72 2.25
C LYS A 65 11.48 -2.67 2.90
N THR A 66 10.53 -2.12 3.66
CA THR A 66 9.37 -2.86 4.15
C THR A 66 8.11 -2.34 3.46
N THR A 67 7.42 -3.21 2.73
CA THR A 67 6.11 -2.93 2.14
C THR A 67 5.01 -3.38 3.09
N PHE A 68 4.08 -2.49 3.40
CA PHE A 68 2.89 -2.75 4.20
C PHE A 68 1.63 -2.62 3.35
N ASP A 69 0.79 -3.64 3.36
CA ASP A 69 -0.55 -3.56 2.78
C ASP A 69 -1.52 -3.19 3.91
N VAL A 70 -2.05 -1.98 3.88
CA VAL A 70 -2.98 -1.48 4.90
C VAL A 70 -4.40 -1.47 4.32
N ASP A 71 -5.33 -2.16 4.98
CA ASP A 71 -6.77 -2.18 4.65
C ASP A 71 -7.30 -0.74 4.53
N ALA A 72 -7.72 -0.35 3.32
CA ALA A 72 -8.15 1.00 3.02
C ALA A 72 -9.53 1.35 3.62
N ALA A 73 -10.24 0.39 4.22
CA ALA A 73 -11.53 0.61 4.89
C ALA A 73 -11.41 0.62 6.42
N HIS A 74 -10.53 -0.22 6.99
CA HIS A 74 -10.47 -0.50 8.43
C HIS A 74 -9.13 -0.15 9.09
N ARG A 75 -8.12 0.32 8.32
CA ARG A 75 -6.80 0.74 8.83
C ARG A 75 -6.05 -0.38 9.57
N ARG A 76 -6.10 -1.59 9.04
CA ARG A 76 -5.40 -2.76 9.58
C ARG A 76 -4.28 -3.16 8.65
N ILE A 77 -3.13 -3.53 9.20
CA ILE A 77 -2.05 -4.13 8.39
C ILE A 77 -2.48 -5.54 8.03
N LEU A 78 -2.63 -5.81 6.74
CA LEU A 78 -2.96 -7.11 6.17
C LEU A 78 -1.70 -7.90 5.82
N ARG A 79 -0.65 -7.19 5.37
CA ARG A 79 0.64 -7.76 5.01
C ARG A 79 1.79 -6.86 5.45
N GLU A 80 2.90 -7.50 5.81
CA GLU A 80 4.20 -6.88 6.05
C GLU A 80 5.23 -7.72 5.29
N HIS A 81 6.00 -7.11 4.39
CA HIS A 81 7.03 -7.79 3.61
C HIS A 81 8.32 -6.98 3.61
N VAL A 82 9.40 -7.57 4.11
CA VAL A 82 10.73 -6.95 4.11
C VAL A 82 11.50 -7.47 2.91
N ASP A 83 11.85 -6.58 1.99
CA ASP A 83 12.78 -6.85 0.91
C ASP A 83 14.20 -6.79 1.47
N ARG A 84 14.88 -7.93 1.45
CA ARG A 84 16.28 -8.06 1.86
C ARG A 84 17.06 -8.43 0.61
N GLY A 85 17.89 -7.49 0.14
CA GLY A 85 18.82 -7.71 -0.96
C GLY A 85 19.89 -8.74 -0.66
#